data_AF-A0A4Z0RK69-F1
#
_entry.id   AF-A0A4Z0RK69-F1
#
_cell.length_a   1.000
_cell.length_b   1.000
_cell.length_c   1.000
_cell.angle_alpha   90.00
_cell.angle_beta   90.00
_cell.angle_gamma   90.00
#
_symmetry.space_group_name_H-M   'P 1'
#
loop_
_entity.id
_entity.type
_entity.pdbx_description
1 polymer ?
#
loop_
_entity_poly.entity_id
_entity_poly.type
_entity_poly.pdbx_seq_one_letter_code
_entity_poly.pdbx_strand_id
1 'polypeptide(L)'
;MLGFKGISLKKAGLGILIQSIDFGRKISDQNKSVALLDAHVNRFLEQHTSIESNSIEDATEIFRAINPENPALVSTWVWGKDKFD
;
A
#
# COMPACT_ATOMS: atom_id res chain seq x y z
N MET A 1 18.76 2.48 -7.13
CA MET A 1 18.22 3.63 -6.38
C MET A 1 19.07 3.84 -5.14
N LEU A 2 19.71 5.01 -5.00
CA LEU A 2 20.36 5.42 -3.74
C LEU A 2 19.24 5.68 -2.71
N GLY A 3 18.93 4.69 -1.88
CA GLY A 3 17.95 4.82 -0.82
C GLY A 3 18.47 5.70 0.31
N PHE A 4 17.61 6.55 0.88
CA PHE A 4 17.94 7.26 2.11
C PHE A 4 18.01 6.27 3.28
N LYS A 5 19.15 6.23 3.99
CA LYS A 5 19.34 5.34 5.14
C LYS A 5 18.25 5.63 6.19
N GLY A 6 17.47 4.60 6.54
CA GLY A 6 16.37 4.69 7.51
C GLY A 6 14.96 4.89 6.89
N ILE A 7 14.87 5.13 5.58
CA ILE A 7 13.61 5.17 4.83
C ILE A 7 13.42 3.82 4.13
N SER A 8 12.49 3.01 4.64
CA SER A 8 12.05 1.78 3.96
C SER A 8 11.12 2.10 2.81
N LEU A 9 10.90 1.13 1.93
CA LEU A 9 9.94 1.24 0.82
C LEU A 9 8.54 1.60 1.32
N LYS A 10 8.09 1.00 2.43
CA LYS A 10 6.82 1.35 3.08
C LYS A 10 6.77 2.82 3.48
N LYS A 11 7.82 3.35 4.12
CA LYS A 11 7.87 4.75 4.55
C LYS A 11 7.85 5.71 3.36
N ALA A 12 8.60 5.38 2.30
CA ALA A 12 8.60 6.16 1.07
C ALA A 12 7.21 6.17 0.41
N GLY A 13 6.57 5.00 0.30
CA GLY A 13 5.23 4.84 -0.26
C GLY A 13 4.16 5.60 0.55
N LEU A 14 4.20 5.51 1.88
CA LEU A 14 3.31 6.28 2.75
C LEU A 14 3.50 7.79 2.58
N GLY A 15 4.75 8.25 2.49
CA GLY A 15 5.05 9.66 2.25
C GLY A 15 4.46 10.16 0.93
N ILE A 16 4.61 9.40 -0.16
CA ILE A 16 3.99 9.72 -1.46
C ILE A 16 2.47 9.79 -1.34
N LEU A 17 1.88 8.84 -0.61
CA LEU A 17 0.44 8.75 -0.45
C LEU A 17 -0.14 9.95 0.30
N ILE A 18 0.49 10.36 1.40
CA ILE A 18 0.13 11.57 2.17
C ILE A 18 0.19 12.81 1.27
N GLN A 19 1.26 12.95 0.47
CA GLN A 19 1.39 14.07 -0.47
C GLN A 19 0.25 14.10 -1.49
N SER A 20 -0.25 12.94 -1.91
CA SER A 20 -1.38 12.84 -2.85
C SER A 20 -2.74 13.12 -2.19
N ILE A 21 -3.01 12.53 -1.02
CA ILE A 21 -4.33 12.60 -0.37
C ILE A 21 -4.50 13.94 0.35
N ASP A 22 -3.55 14.29 1.21
CA ASP A 22 -3.72 15.41 2.15
C ASP A 22 -3.39 16.76 1.50
N PHE A 23 -2.47 16.74 0.52
CA PHE A 23 -1.99 17.95 -0.14
C PHE A 23 -2.39 18.07 -1.61
N GLY A 24 -3.16 17.11 -2.14
CA GLY A 24 -3.64 17.11 -3.53
C GLY A 24 -2.54 17.10 -4.59
N ARG A 25 -1.29 16.72 -4.23
CA ARG A 25 -0.17 16.74 -5.18
C ARG A 25 -0.30 15.57 -6.14
N LYS A 26 -0.39 15.87 -7.43
CA LYS A 26 -0.26 14.86 -8.49
C LYS A 26 1.19 14.40 -8.55
N ILE A 27 1.46 13.20 -8.02
CA ILE A 27 2.75 12.55 -8.15
C ILE A 27 2.71 11.76 -9.46
N SER A 28 3.77 11.82 -10.27
CA SER A 28 3.88 11.01 -11.49
C SER A 28 3.92 9.52 -11.14
N ASP A 29 3.36 8.67 -11.98
CA ASP A 29 3.41 7.21 -11.85
C ASP A 29 2.78 6.65 -10.55
N GLN A 30 1.67 7.21 -10.06
CA GLN A 30 0.95 6.66 -8.89
C GLN A 30 0.47 5.21 -9.10
N ASN A 31 0.24 4.82 -10.36
CA ASN A 31 -0.08 3.45 -10.73
C ASN A 31 1.09 2.48 -10.42
N LYS A 32 2.32 2.96 -10.28
CA LYS A 32 3.48 2.15 -9.86
C LYS A 32 3.65 2.09 -8.34
N SER A 33 2.73 2.69 -7.58
CA SER A 33 2.76 2.56 -6.12
C SER A 33 2.56 1.10 -5.70
N VAL A 34 3.15 0.76 -4.56
CA VAL A 34 3.16 -0.60 -4.01
C VAL A 34 2.31 -0.67 -2.75
N ALA A 35 1.76 -1.86 -2.48
CA ALA A 35 1.06 -2.12 -1.24
C ALA A 35 1.96 -1.81 -0.03
N LEU A 36 1.40 -1.09 0.95
CA LEU A 36 2.11 -0.68 2.16
C LEU A 36 2.03 -1.77 3.22
N LEU A 37 2.72 -2.90 2.99
CA LEU A 37 2.66 -4.09 3.85
C LEU A 37 2.94 -3.78 5.32
N ASP A 38 2.08 -4.30 6.18
CA ASP A 38 2.23 -4.40 7.63
C ASP A 38 1.28 -5.47 8.20
N ALA A 39 1.22 -5.57 9.54
CA ALA A 39 0.38 -6.55 10.21
C ALA A 39 -1.11 -6.44 9.83
N HIS A 40 -1.62 -5.24 9.58
CA HIS A 40 -3.03 -5.04 9.22
C HIS A 40 -3.29 -5.49 7.79
N VAL A 41 -2.41 -5.11 6.87
CA VAL A 41 -2.48 -5.55 5.47
C VAL A 41 -2.31 -7.06 5.36
N ASN A 42 -1.36 -7.65 6.08
CA ASN A 42 -1.15 -9.10 6.08
C ASN A 42 -2.38 -9.84 6.61
N ARG A 43 -2.92 -9.43 7.77
CA ARG A 43 -4.13 -10.01 8.33
C ARG A 43 -5.31 -9.92 7.35
N PHE A 44 -5.50 -8.76 6.73
CA PHE A 44 -6.56 -8.57 5.75
C PHE A 44 -6.40 -9.53 4.56
N LEU A 45 -5.19 -9.65 4.02
CA LEU A 45 -4.90 -10.56 2.91
C LEU A 45 -5.08 -12.03 3.32
N GLU A 46 -4.63 -12.44 4.51
CA GLU A 46 -4.84 -13.80 5.04
C GLU A 46 -6.33 -14.14 5.20
N GLN A 47 -7.16 -13.17 5.57
CA GLN A 47 -8.61 -13.36 5.73
C GLN A 47 -9.38 -13.40 4.41
N HIS A 48 -8.89 -12.71 3.37
CA HIS A 48 -9.64 -12.47 2.13
C HIS A 48 -9.01 -13.16 0.91
N THR A 49 -7.88 -13.84 1.09
CA THR A 49 -7.16 -14.56 0.03
C THR A 49 -6.72 -15.93 0.55
N SER A 50 -6.42 -16.85 -0.37
CA SER A 50 -5.90 -18.18 -0.02
C SER A 50 -4.37 -18.21 0.12
N ILE A 51 -3.71 -17.06 0.25
CA ILE A 51 -2.25 -16.92 0.23
C ILE A 51 -1.73 -16.76 1.67
N GLU A 52 -0.92 -17.72 2.12
CA GLU A 52 -0.38 -17.78 3.49
C GLU A 52 0.79 -16.81 3.76
N SER A 53 1.42 -16.27 2.71
CA SER A 53 2.49 -15.27 2.83
C SER A 53 2.47 -14.37 1.61
N ASN A 54 2.27 -13.07 1.84
CA ASN A 54 2.16 -12.09 0.77
C ASN A 54 3.47 -11.32 0.65
N SER A 55 4.17 -11.46 -0.48
CA SER A 55 5.23 -10.51 -0.84
C SER A 55 4.64 -9.13 -1.13
N ILE A 56 5.49 -8.09 -1.16
CA ILE A 56 5.02 -6.74 -1.52
C ILE A 56 4.43 -6.78 -2.94
N GLU A 57 5.05 -7.55 -3.83
CA GLU A 57 4.65 -7.76 -5.21
C GLU A 57 3.27 -8.40 -5.29
N ASP A 58 3.03 -9.51 -4.57
CA ASP A 58 1.74 -10.21 -4.57
C ASP A 58 0.62 -9.31 -4.03
N ALA A 59 0.87 -8.67 -2.90
CA ALA A 59 -0.09 -7.72 -2.31
C ALA A 59 -0.36 -6.54 -3.25
N THR A 60 0.67 -6.06 -3.96
CA THR A 60 0.52 -4.97 -4.93
C THR A 60 -0.34 -5.38 -6.10
N GLU A 61 -0.21 -6.60 -6.62
CA GLU A 61 -1.04 -7.08 -7.73
C GLU A 61 -2.50 -7.25 -7.32
N ILE A 62 -2.76 -7.76 -6.11
CA ILE A 62 -4.12 -7.81 -5.55
C ILE A 62 -4.69 -6.41 -5.41
N PHE A 63 -3.92 -5.47 -4.85
CA PHE A 63 -4.38 -4.10 -4.65
C PHE A 63 -4.55 -3.34 -5.97
N ARG A 64 -3.73 -3.65 -6.98
CA ARG A 64 -3.84 -3.11 -8.35
C ARG A 64 -5.12 -3.56 -9.02
N ALA A 65 -5.58 -4.78 -8.78
CA ALA A 65 -6.87 -5.25 -9.28
C ALA A 65 -8.06 -4.45 -8.68
N ILE A 66 -7.90 -3.88 -7.47
CA ILE A 66 -8.92 -3.07 -6.79
C ILE A 66 -8.82 -1.59 -7.19
N ASN A 67 -7.61 -1.04 -7.21
CA ASN A 67 -7.32 0.34 -7.59
C ASN A 67 -6.09 0.41 -8.51
N PRO A 68 -6.28 0.35 -9.84
CA PRO A 68 -5.17 0.33 -10.78
C PRO A 68 -4.43 1.68 -10.86
N GLU A 69 -5.11 2.78 -10.55
CA GLU A 69 -4.54 4.13 -10.58
C GLU A 69 -3.58 4.38 -9.43
N ASN A 70 -3.83 3.76 -8.27
CA ASN A 70 -2.97 3.88 -7.10
C ASN A 70 -3.18 2.69 -6.15
N PRO A 71 -2.47 1.57 -6.37
CA PRO A 71 -2.58 0.37 -5.53
C PRO A 71 -2.34 0.65 -4.04
N ALA A 72 -1.45 1.58 -3.71
CA ALA A 72 -1.16 1.93 -2.31
C ALA A 72 -2.36 2.55 -1.57
N LEU A 73 -3.36 3.11 -2.27
CA LEU A 73 -4.59 3.62 -1.64
C LEU A 73 -5.42 2.51 -0.99
N VAL A 74 -5.30 1.27 -1.45
CA VAL A 74 -6.04 0.17 -0.85
C VAL A 74 -5.54 -0.09 0.57
N SER A 75 -4.25 0.13 0.86
CA SER A 75 -3.69 0.02 2.21
C SER A 75 -4.39 0.95 3.22
N THR A 76 -4.76 2.17 2.82
CA THR A 76 -5.44 3.10 3.75
C THR A 76 -6.87 2.67 4.05
N TRP A 77 -7.55 2.09 3.06
CA TRP A 77 -8.87 1.50 3.28
C TRP A 77 -8.79 0.31 4.24
N VAL A 78 -7.80 -0.57 4.09
CA VAL A 78 -7.56 -1.69 5.02
C VAL A 78 -7.31 -1.20 6.44
N TRP A 79 -6.44 -0.20 6.62
CA TRP A 79 -6.20 0.42 7.93
C TRP A 79 -7.43 1.11 8.51
N GLY A 80 -8.32 1.61 7.64
CA GLY A 80 -9.61 2.15 8.03
C GLY A 80 -10.51 1.06 8.59
N LYS A 81 -10.58 -0.11 7.95
CA LYS A 81 -11.39 -1.26 8.37
C LYS A 81 -10.95 -1.87 9.70
N ASP A 82 -9.65 -2.13 9.87
CA ASP A 82 -9.14 -2.79 11.08
C ASP A 82 -9.31 -1.96 12.37
N LYS A 83 -9.71 -0.68 12.27
CA LYS A 83 -10.07 0.13 13.44
C LYS A 83 -11.49 -0.13 13.96
N PHE A 84 -12.32 -0.83 13.19
CA PHE A 84 -13.74 -1.04 13.48
C PHE A 84 -14.14 -2.52 13.62
N ASP A 85 -13.19 -3.44 13.46
CA ASP A 85 -13.30 -4.88 13.77
C ASP A 85 -12.53 -5.19 15.07
#